data_AF-A0A960A6W1-F1
#
_entry.id   AF-A0A960A6W1-F1
#
_cell.length_a   1.000
_cell.length_b   1.000
_cell.length_c   1.000
_cell.angle_alpha   90.00
_cell.angle_beta   90.00
_cell.angle_gamma   90.00
#
_symmetry.space_group_name_H-M   'P 1'
#
loop_
_entity.id
_entity.type
_entity.pdbx_description
1 polymer ?
#
loop_
_entity_poly.entity_id
_entity_poly.type
_entity_poly.pdbx_seq_one_letter_code
_entity_poly.pdbx_strand_id
1 'polypeptide(L)'
;MTKANHSVVLRLAMLVFIMLLPLGAAWAEQPPHKRKQADPELSPLAVRLTSMSPAVLPKRGPLQITGTVTNRSDEAWREVSVYPFASSTPITARESLEDAIATEEGVVVGQRFFSTRRSVARIGDLGVGQTVAFHLVIPRKDIPISLDRPGVYWIGAHALGADSGGLDSLSDGRARTFITQVDTKPTRAKVALVVPVRANSERTPDGKVAAAKRWADLLGQGGRLDRIRGLVSTAPTNAVNLLIDPAVLDTAADLAGGNQAADLGGSQTDEAKDDSSATPNDLAADQWLRSVRQLGGVQNNFYVPFADPDVSSLARHDRALLRTAKQQGAASLAKHTIHA
;
A
#
# COMPACT_ATOMS: atom_id res chain seq x y z
N MET A 1 41.80 49.90 32.05
CA MET A 1 42.40 48.68 32.65
C MET A 1 41.49 47.52 32.26
N THR A 2 41.87 46.83 31.18
CA THR A 2 42.36 45.41 31.12
C THR A 2 41.16 44.47 30.84
N LYS A 3 41.00 43.85 29.65
CA LYS A 3 41.77 42.70 29.07
C LYS A 3 42.02 41.62 30.14
N ALA A 4 41.84 40.32 29.95
CA ALA A 4 41.79 39.41 28.80
C ALA A 4 41.18 38.09 29.34
N ASN A 5 40.41 37.32 28.57
CA ASN A 5 40.86 36.22 27.70
C ASN A 5 41.97 35.31 28.23
N HIS A 6 41.82 34.03 27.89
CA HIS A 6 42.78 32.92 27.86
C HIS A 6 42.92 32.09 29.14
N SER A 7 43.08 30.77 29.12
CA SER A 7 42.95 29.69 28.12
C SER A 7 43.70 28.50 28.73
N VAL A 8 43.08 27.31 28.73
CA VAL A 8 43.74 26.00 28.49
C VAL A 8 44.70 25.58 29.65
N VAL A 9 44.92 24.33 30.07
CA VAL A 9 45.21 23.09 29.35
C VAL A 9 45.20 21.89 30.34
N LEU A 10 44.78 20.70 29.85
CA LEU A 10 45.37 19.36 30.09
C LEU A 10 45.29 18.75 31.53
N ARG A 11 45.04 17.47 31.84
CA ARG A 11 45.19 16.16 31.17
C ARG A 11 44.30 15.09 31.84
N LEU A 12 43.67 14.26 31.01
CA LEU A 12 43.76 12.79 31.01
C LEU A 12 43.16 11.99 32.19
N ALA A 13 42.03 11.31 31.94
CA ALA A 13 41.81 9.93 32.39
C ALA A 13 40.70 9.27 31.56
N MET A 14 41.16 8.32 30.77
CA MET A 14 40.45 7.26 30.05
C MET A 14 39.50 6.48 30.98
N LEU A 15 38.23 6.33 30.60
CA LEU A 15 37.49 5.11 30.90
C LEU A 15 36.51 4.80 29.76
N VAL A 16 36.82 3.72 29.07
CA VAL A 16 36.03 3.05 28.05
C VAL A 16 34.84 2.39 28.75
N PHE A 17 33.61 2.75 28.37
CA PHE A 17 32.46 1.87 28.58
C PHE A 17 31.74 1.68 27.24
N ILE A 18 32.05 0.54 26.63
CA ILE A 18 31.34 0.01 25.47
C ILE A 18 29.94 -0.37 25.95
N MET A 19 28.92 0.41 25.57
CA MET A 19 27.53 -0.04 25.65
C MET A 19 27.11 -0.53 24.27
N LEU A 20 27.07 -1.86 24.12
CA LEU A 20 26.36 -2.54 23.03
C LEU A 20 24.87 -2.18 23.13
N LEU A 21 24.38 -1.36 22.21
CA LEU A 21 22.95 -1.28 21.91
C LEU A 21 22.71 -2.10 20.63
N PRO A 22 21.97 -3.22 20.68
CA PRO A 22 21.53 -3.88 19.48
C PRO A 22 20.52 -2.95 18.81
N LEU A 23 20.89 -2.31 17.70
CA LEU A 23 19.95 -1.68 16.78
C LEU A 23 19.19 -2.77 16.01
N GLY A 24 18.43 -3.58 16.76
CA GLY A 24 17.35 -4.36 16.20
C GLY A 24 16.23 -3.39 15.86
N ALA A 25 16.17 -2.96 14.61
CA ALA A 25 14.96 -2.36 14.06
C ALA A 25 13.87 -3.43 14.05
N ALA A 26 13.25 -3.65 15.22
CA ALA A 26 11.99 -4.35 15.32
C ALA A 26 11.01 -3.56 14.45
N TRP A 27 10.69 -4.13 13.29
CA TRP A 27 9.41 -3.86 12.68
C TRP A 27 8.39 -4.36 13.69
N ALA A 28 7.95 -3.48 14.57
CA ALA A 28 6.75 -3.71 15.31
C ALA A 28 5.65 -3.79 14.24
N GLU A 29 5.29 -5.01 13.85
CA GLU A 29 3.91 -5.28 13.44
C GLU A 29 3.05 -4.52 14.44
N GLN A 30 2.32 -3.51 13.96
CA GLN A 30 1.32 -2.87 14.80
C GLN A 30 0.50 -4.02 15.38
N PRO A 31 0.47 -4.19 16.72
CA PRO A 31 -0.37 -5.22 17.29
C PRO A 31 -1.76 -5.00 16.71
N PRO A 32 -2.43 -6.06 16.21
CA PRO A 32 -3.75 -5.91 15.62
C PRO A 32 -4.56 -5.04 16.56
N HIS A 33 -5.07 -3.90 16.06
CA HIS A 33 -5.82 -2.96 16.89
C HIS A 33 -6.71 -3.77 17.79
N LYS A 34 -6.47 -3.72 19.11
CA LYS A 34 -7.17 -4.53 20.10
C LYS A 34 -8.65 -4.20 19.88
N ARG A 35 -9.35 -5.06 19.16
CA ARG A 35 -10.72 -4.80 18.73
C ARG A 35 -11.49 -4.68 20.02
N LYS A 36 -11.98 -3.47 20.34
CA LYS A 36 -12.82 -3.25 21.52
C LYS A 36 -13.96 -4.25 21.38
N GLN A 37 -13.95 -5.27 22.24
CA GLN A 37 -14.92 -6.33 22.18
C GLN A 37 -16.27 -5.70 22.49
N ALA A 38 -17.29 -6.05 21.71
CA ALA A 38 -18.64 -5.55 21.93
C ALA A 38 -19.05 -5.80 23.38
N ASP A 39 -19.61 -4.78 24.03
CA ASP A 39 -20.01 -4.86 25.43
C ASP A 39 -21.04 -6.00 25.59
N PRO A 40 -20.76 -7.04 26.39
CA PRO A 40 -21.68 -8.16 26.57
C PRO A 40 -23.06 -7.74 27.09
N GLU A 41 -23.15 -6.66 27.87
CA GLU A 41 -24.43 -6.17 28.40
C GLU A 41 -25.28 -5.48 27.33
N LEU A 42 -24.64 -4.77 26.39
CA LEU A 42 -25.33 -4.09 25.29
C LEU A 42 -25.53 -4.98 24.07
N SER A 43 -24.79 -6.08 23.96
CA SER A 43 -24.81 -6.99 22.81
C SER A 43 -24.52 -8.43 23.26
N PRO A 44 -25.47 -9.06 23.97
CA PRO A 44 -25.39 -10.47 24.39
C PRO A 44 -25.22 -11.43 23.19
N LEU A 45 -25.79 -11.10 22.04
CA LEU A 45 -25.54 -11.76 20.76
C LEU A 45 -24.39 -11.07 20.02
N ALA A 46 -23.17 -11.60 20.10
CA ALA A 46 -22.03 -11.06 19.34
C ALA A 46 -22.21 -11.29 17.83
N VAL A 47 -22.40 -10.21 17.08
CA VAL A 47 -22.44 -10.24 15.62
C VAL A 47 -21.06 -9.87 15.06
N ARG A 48 -20.57 -10.64 14.10
CA ARG A 48 -19.30 -10.37 13.40
C ARG A 48 -19.50 -10.44 11.89
N LEU A 49 -19.25 -9.33 11.21
CA LEU A 49 -19.18 -9.30 9.75
C LEU A 49 -17.86 -9.96 9.29
N THR A 50 -17.95 -10.83 8.30
CA THR A 50 -16.80 -11.55 7.71
C THR A 50 -16.51 -11.06 6.30
N SER A 51 -17.54 -10.83 5.49
CA SER A 51 -17.36 -10.25 4.16
C SER A 51 -18.53 -9.36 3.75
N MET A 52 -18.24 -8.42 2.86
CA MET A 52 -19.21 -7.57 2.19
C MET A 52 -18.84 -7.46 0.72
N SER A 53 -19.78 -7.74 -0.18
CA SER A 53 -19.55 -7.66 -1.62
C SER A 53 -20.77 -7.08 -2.34
N PRO A 54 -20.58 -6.05 -3.18
CA PRO A 54 -19.32 -5.36 -3.47
C PRO A 54 -18.83 -4.48 -2.31
N ALA A 55 -17.60 -3.96 -2.39
CA ALA A 55 -17.03 -3.04 -1.39
C ALA A 55 -17.61 -1.61 -1.43
N VAL A 56 -18.32 -1.26 -2.51
CA VAL A 56 -19.07 -0.01 -2.67
C VAL A 56 -20.53 -0.33 -2.94
N LEU A 57 -21.43 0.60 -2.67
CA LEU A 57 -22.85 0.36 -2.88
C LEU A 57 -23.13 0.10 -4.37
N PRO A 58 -23.69 -1.07 -4.75
CA PRO A 58 -23.88 -1.41 -6.14
C PRO A 58 -24.90 -0.48 -6.81
N LYS A 59 -24.71 -0.16 -8.09
CA LYS A 59 -25.74 0.54 -8.87
C LYS A 59 -26.94 -0.36 -9.20
N ARG A 60 -26.68 -1.66 -9.35
CA ARG A 60 -27.64 -2.72 -9.70
C ARG A 60 -27.19 -4.04 -9.06
N GLY A 61 -28.12 -4.99 -8.91
CA GLY A 61 -27.84 -6.27 -8.27
C GLY A 61 -27.87 -6.21 -6.74
N PRO A 62 -27.49 -7.30 -6.05
CA PRO A 62 -27.53 -7.35 -4.59
C PRO A 62 -26.24 -6.86 -3.94
N LEU A 63 -26.36 -6.34 -2.72
CA LEU A 63 -25.30 -6.31 -1.73
C LEU A 63 -25.35 -7.61 -0.92
N GLN A 64 -24.22 -8.29 -0.78
CA GLN A 64 -24.10 -9.50 0.02
C GLN A 64 -23.28 -9.22 1.28
N ILE A 65 -23.79 -9.65 2.43
CA ILE A 65 -23.11 -9.56 3.72
C ILE A 65 -23.07 -10.94 4.34
N THR A 66 -21.88 -11.41 4.74
CA THR A 66 -21.73 -12.66 5.50
C THR A 66 -21.15 -12.38 6.88
N GLY A 67 -21.46 -13.24 7.83
CA GLY A 67 -20.94 -13.11 9.18
C GLY A 67 -21.28 -14.28 10.07
N THR A 68 -21.04 -14.10 11.36
CA THR A 68 -21.42 -15.02 12.42
C THR A 68 -22.19 -14.30 13.52
N VAL A 69 -23.13 -14.98 14.16
CA VAL A 69 -23.73 -14.58 15.42
C VAL A 69 -23.34 -15.60 16.49
N THR A 70 -22.91 -15.12 17.66
CA THR A 70 -22.51 -15.94 18.80
C THR A 70 -23.31 -15.51 20.01
N ASN A 71 -24.01 -16.44 20.66
CA ASN A 71 -24.59 -16.17 21.97
C ASN A 71 -23.48 -16.14 23.02
N ARG A 72 -23.25 -14.99 23.65
CA ARG A 72 -22.26 -14.81 24.72
C ARG A 72 -22.90 -14.61 26.10
N SER A 73 -24.22 -14.62 26.20
CA SER A 73 -24.90 -14.59 27.49
C SER A 73 -24.90 -15.98 28.14
N ASP A 74 -25.43 -16.05 29.34
CA ASP A 74 -25.59 -17.26 30.16
C ASP A 74 -26.95 -17.95 29.99
N GLU A 75 -27.81 -17.44 29.11
CA GLU A 75 -29.10 -18.04 28.77
C GLU A 75 -29.24 -18.35 27.27
N ALA A 76 -30.19 -19.22 26.93
CA ALA A 76 -30.48 -19.56 25.54
C ALA A 76 -31.43 -18.55 24.90
N TRP A 77 -31.17 -18.19 23.65
CA TRP A 77 -32.01 -17.29 22.87
C TRP A 77 -32.86 -18.08 21.88
N ARG A 78 -34.11 -17.64 21.67
CA ARG A 78 -35.04 -18.25 20.72
C ARG A 78 -35.31 -17.34 19.55
N GLU A 79 -35.72 -17.95 18.43
CA GLU A 79 -36.18 -17.22 17.23
C GLU A 79 -35.19 -16.16 16.70
N VAL A 80 -33.89 -16.37 16.89
CA VAL A 80 -32.84 -15.42 16.54
C VAL A 80 -32.89 -15.14 15.04
N SER A 81 -32.89 -13.86 14.68
CA SER A 81 -32.89 -13.38 13.30
C SER A 81 -31.91 -12.22 13.13
N VAL A 82 -31.20 -12.20 12.01
CA VAL A 82 -30.23 -11.16 11.66
C VAL A 82 -30.79 -10.30 10.53
N TYR A 83 -30.85 -9.00 10.77
CA TYR A 83 -31.40 -7.99 9.88
C TYR A 83 -30.30 -7.03 9.41
N PRO A 84 -30.33 -6.58 8.15
CA PRO A 84 -29.47 -5.51 7.71
C PRO A 84 -29.97 -4.19 8.29
N PHE A 85 -29.02 -3.28 8.52
CA PHE A 85 -29.31 -1.91 8.91
C PHE A 85 -28.48 -0.95 8.07
N ALA A 86 -28.98 0.27 7.86
CA ALA A 86 -28.24 1.35 7.21
C ALA A 86 -28.59 2.72 7.80
N SER A 87 -27.68 3.68 7.71
CA SER A 87 -28.04 5.10 7.81
C SER A 87 -28.67 5.57 6.49
N SER A 88 -29.51 6.60 6.55
CA SER A 88 -30.10 7.25 5.37
C SER A 88 -29.41 8.57 5.00
N THR A 89 -28.60 9.11 5.92
CA THR A 89 -27.86 10.37 5.74
C THR A 89 -26.37 10.07 5.47
N PRO A 90 -25.77 10.68 4.43
CA PRO A 90 -24.35 10.52 4.15
C PRO A 90 -23.48 11.29 5.15
N ILE A 91 -22.35 10.71 5.50
CA ILE A 91 -21.19 11.38 6.07
C ILE A 91 -20.34 11.87 4.90
N THR A 92 -20.14 13.18 4.79
CA THR A 92 -19.45 13.83 3.65
C THR A 92 -18.19 14.59 4.04
N ALA A 93 -17.92 14.74 5.34
CA ALA A 93 -16.73 15.39 5.87
C ALA A 93 -15.81 14.38 6.58
N ARG A 94 -14.50 14.61 6.53
CA ARG A 94 -13.50 13.75 7.17
C ARG A 94 -13.67 13.74 8.69
N GLU A 95 -13.82 14.91 9.31
CA GLU A 95 -14.03 15.06 10.75
C GLU A 95 -15.27 14.30 11.21
N SER A 96 -16.40 14.43 10.50
CA SER A 96 -17.63 13.68 10.82
C SER A 96 -17.48 12.16 10.66
N LEU A 97 -16.55 11.69 9.80
CA LEU A 97 -16.24 10.27 9.69
C LEU A 97 -15.41 9.78 10.88
N GLU A 98 -14.49 10.60 11.37
CA GLU A 98 -13.72 10.32 12.58
C GLU A 98 -14.64 10.24 13.82
N ASP A 99 -15.58 11.17 13.95
CA ASP A 99 -16.63 11.14 14.98
C ASP A 99 -17.51 9.90 14.87
N ALA A 100 -17.87 9.52 13.65
CA ALA A 100 -18.63 8.29 13.41
C ALA A 100 -17.86 7.05 13.87
N ILE A 101 -16.56 6.95 13.56
CA ILE A 101 -15.71 5.82 14.02
C ILE A 101 -15.68 5.74 15.56
N ALA A 102 -15.69 6.88 16.25
CA ALA A 102 -15.69 6.95 17.71
C ALA A 102 -17.06 6.69 18.36
N THR A 103 -18.13 6.55 17.58
CA THR A 103 -19.50 6.39 18.10
C THR A 103 -19.67 5.09 18.88
N GLU A 104 -20.20 5.19 20.10
CA GLU A 104 -20.42 4.04 20.98
C GLU A 104 -21.45 3.05 20.44
N GLU A 105 -21.31 1.78 20.84
CA GLU A 105 -22.15 0.68 20.37
C GLU A 105 -23.63 0.82 20.77
N GLY A 106 -23.95 1.49 21.88
CA GLY A 106 -25.33 1.74 22.28
C GLY A 106 -26.08 2.76 21.39
N VAL A 107 -25.35 3.64 20.69
CA VAL A 107 -25.95 4.75 19.95
C VAL A 107 -26.64 4.27 18.68
N VAL A 108 -27.88 4.74 18.44
CA VAL A 108 -28.64 4.42 17.23
C VAL A 108 -28.11 5.25 16.05
N VAL A 109 -27.42 4.61 15.11
CA VAL A 109 -26.78 5.26 13.94
C VAL A 109 -27.50 4.99 12.60
N GLY A 110 -28.65 4.32 12.65
CA GLY A 110 -29.39 3.92 11.47
C GLY A 110 -30.60 3.06 11.83
N GLN A 111 -31.29 2.58 10.80
CA GLN A 111 -32.51 1.78 10.96
C GLN A 111 -32.34 0.42 10.30
N ARG A 112 -32.93 -0.61 10.90
CA ARG A 112 -33.07 -1.91 10.25
C ARG A 112 -34.02 -1.76 9.07
N PHE A 113 -33.76 -2.48 7.99
CA PHE A 113 -34.62 -2.48 6.82
C PHE A 113 -34.72 -3.89 6.25
N PHE A 114 -35.88 -4.25 5.70
CA PHE A 114 -36.10 -5.53 5.06
C PHE A 114 -37.36 -5.46 4.23
N SER A 115 -37.35 -6.11 3.06
CA SER A 115 -38.52 -6.19 2.18
C SER A 115 -38.75 -7.61 1.66
N THR A 116 -37.75 -8.49 1.76
CA THR A 116 -37.83 -9.87 1.26
C THR A 116 -37.41 -10.87 2.33
N ARG A 117 -37.85 -12.13 2.19
CA ARG A 117 -37.41 -13.20 3.10
C ARG A 117 -35.91 -13.46 3.05
N ARG A 118 -35.21 -13.14 1.95
CA ARG A 118 -33.76 -13.35 1.77
C ARG A 118 -32.90 -12.20 2.31
N SER A 119 -33.49 -11.03 2.57
CA SER A 119 -32.79 -9.94 3.23
C SER A 119 -32.66 -10.15 4.74
N VAL A 120 -33.27 -11.19 5.31
CA VAL A 120 -33.19 -11.53 6.74
C VAL A 120 -32.70 -12.96 6.88
N ALA A 121 -31.68 -13.18 7.71
CA ALA A 121 -31.22 -14.52 8.04
C ALA A 121 -31.93 -15.00 9.31
N ARG A 122 -32.78 -16.04 9.19
CA ARG A 122 -33.41 -16.70 10.34
C ARG A 122 -32.46 -17.76 10.88
N ILE A 123 -31.95 -17.54 12.07
CA ILE A 123 -30.99 -18.43 12.74
C ILE A 123 -31.73 -19.50 13.54
N GLY A 124 -32.89 -19.15 14.13
CA GLY A 124 -33.63 -20.02 15.03
C GLY A 124 -33.06 -19.94 16.44
N ASP A 125 -33.10 -21.04 17.17
CA ASP A 125 -32.64 -21.04 18.56
C ASP A 125 -31.11 -21.10 18.63
N LEU A 126 -30.55 -20.38 19.60
CA LEU A 126 -29.11 -20.24 19.80
C LEU A 126 -28.76 -20.48 21.28
N GLY A 127 -28.19 -21.64 21.57
CA GLY A 127 -27.75 -22.01 22.92
C GLY A 127 -26.54 -21.19 23.39
N VAL A 128 -26.24 -21.25 24.69
CA VAL A 128 -25.11 -20.56 25.32
C VAL A 128 -23.79 -20.91 24.63
N GLY A 129 -23.01 -19.90 24.24
CA GLY A 129 -21.73 -20.07 23.53
C GLY A 129 -21.84 -20.51 22.07
N GLN A 130 -23.05 -20.87 21.59
CA GLN A 130 -23.24 -21.35 20.23
C GLN A 130 -22.98 -20.23 19.22
N THR A 131 -22.31 -20.59 18.12
CA THR A 131 -22.04 -19.70 17.00
C THR A 131 -22.65 -20.25 15.72
N VAL A 132 -23.37 -19.41 14.98
CA VAL A 132 -23.96 -19.76 13.69
C VAL A 132 -23.58 -18.72 12.63
N ALA A 133 -23.26 -19.19 11.42
CA ALA A 133 -23.00 -18.32 10.29
C ALA A 133 -24.30 -17.79 9.67
N PHE A 134 -24.27 -16.56 9.16
CA PHE A 134 -25.41 -15.96 8.45
C PHE A 134 -24.99 -15.39 7.10
N HIS A 135 -25.96 -15.27 6.20
CA HIS A 135 -25.82 -14.65 4.88
C HIS A 135 -27.03 -13.77 4.58
N LEU A 136 -26.77 -12.51 4.24
CA LEU A 136 -27.78 -11.55 3.82
C LEU A 136 -27.59 -11.26 2.34
N VAL A 137 -28.66 -11.39 1.55
CA VAL A 137 -28.69 -10.98 0.15
C VAL A 137 -29.71 -9.86 0.01
N ILE A 138 -29.20 -8.65 -0.20
CA ILE A 138 -29.98 -7.42 -0.10
C ILE A 138 -30.08 -6.80 -1.50
N PRO A 139 -31.24 -6.85 -2.17
CA PRO A 139 -31.40 -6.22 -3.48
C PRO A 139 -31.17 -4.70 -3.36
N ARG A 140 -30.45 -4.10 -4.31
CA ARG A 140 -30.12 -2.67 -4.28
C ARG A 140 -31.33 -1.75 -4.07
N LYS A 141 -32.49 -2.10 -4.64
CA LYS A 141 -33.73 -1.32 -4.52
C LYS A 141 -34.27 -1.21 -3.09
N ASP A 142 -33.88 -2.13 -2.21
CA ASP A 142 -34.36 -2.21 -0.84
C ASP A 142 -33.43 -1.49 0.14
N ILE A 143 -32.24 -1.08 -0.30
CA ILE A 143 -31.26 -0.38 0.53
C ILE A 143 -31.69 1.10 0.63
N PRO A 144 -31.94 1.63 1.83
CA PRO A 144 -32.47 3.00 2.05
C PRO A 144 -31.38 4.08 1.91
N ILE A 145 -30.47 3.91 0.95
CA ILE A 145 -29.41 4.84 0.59
C ILE A 145 -29.68 5.29 -0.84
N SER A 146 -29.84 6.60 -1.03
CA SER A 146 -30.16 7.15 -2.35
C SER A 146 -28.95 7.17 -3.28
N LEU A 147 -29.17 6.95 -4.58
CA LEU A 147 -28.09 6.92 -5.59
C LEU A 147 -27.51 8.32 -5.90
N ASP A 148 -28.26 9.37 -5.60
CA ASP A 148 -27.95 10.78 -5.88
C ASP A 148 -27.25 11.50 -4.73
N ARG A 149 -27.06 10.83 -3.58
CA ARG A 149 -26.38 11.37 -2.41
C ARG A 149 -25.05 10.63 -2.20
N PRO A 150 -23.97 11.08 -2.85
CA PRO A 150 -22.66 10.47 -2.63
C PRO A 150 -22.18 10.73 -1.21
N GLY A 151 -21.48 9.75 -0.63
CA GLY A 151 -20.94 9.84 0.72
C GLY A 151 -20.72 8.48 1.36
N VAL A 152 -20.29 8.52 2.62
CA VAL A 152 -20.09 7.32 3.45
C VAL A 152 -21.33 7.10 4.31
N TYR A 153 -21.79 5.86 4.40
CA TYR A 153 -22.99 5.48 5.15
C TYR A 153 -22.65 4.39 6.15
N TRP A 154 -23.34 4.40 7.30
CA TRP A 154 -23.36 3.24 8.17
C TRP A 154 -24.10 2.09 7.49
N ILE A 155 -23.56 0.89 7.62
CA ILE A 155 -24.16 -0.35 7.15
C ILE A 155 -23.77 -1.48 8.09
N GLY A 156 -24.56 -2.54 8.14
CA GLY A 156 -24.15 -3.77 8.79
C GLY A 156 -25.32 -4.67 9.12
N ALA A 157 -25.24 -5.31 10.28
CA ALA A 157 -26.22 -6.29 10.72
C ALA A 157 -26.56 -6.11 12.20
N HIS A 158 -27.85 -6.29 12.53
CA HIS A 158 -28.37 -6.36 13.89
C HIS A 158 -29.00 -7.74 14.11
N ALA A 159 -28.70 -8.38 15.24
CA ALA A 159 -29.37 -9.60 15.70
C ALA A 159 -30.48 -9.24 16.68
N LEU A 160 -31.62 -9.94 16.54
CA LEU A 160 -32.75 -9.89 17.46
C LEU A 160 -33.15 -11.32 17.80
N GLY A 161 -33.50 -11.58 19.05
CA GLY A 161 -34.07 -12.85 19.49
C GLY A 161 -34.98 -12.67 20.72
N ALA A 162 -35.55 -13.78 21.19
CA ALA A 162 -36.30 -13.82 22.43
C ALA A 162 -35.42 -14.39 23.54
N ASP A 163 -35.33 -13.68 24.67
CA ASP A 163 -34.73 -14.17 25.90
C ASP A 163 -35.81 -14.70 26.87
N SER A 164 -35.52 -14.75 28.16
CA SER A 164 -36.49 -15.10 29.21
C SER A 164 -37.60 -14.04 29.39
N GLY A 165 -37.37 -12.79 29.02
CA GLY A 165 -38.33 -11.69 28.99
C GLY A 165 -39.22 -11.66 27.74
N GLY A 166 -38.84 -12.37 26.68
CA GLY A 166 -39.61 -12.52 25.44
C GLY A 166 -39.02 -11.72 24.27
N LEU A 167 -39.81 -11.54 23.22
CA LEU A 167 -39.38 -10.76 22.04
C LEU A 167 -39.61 -9.27 22.26
N ASP A 168 -38.61 -8.45 21.93
CA ASP A 168 -38.74 -7.00 21.84
C ASP A 168 -38.24 -6.43 20.50
N SER A 169 -38.10 -5.10 20.42
CA SER A 169 -37.62 -4.40 19.22
C SER A 169 -36.21 -3.82 19.35
N LEU A 170 -35.55 -4.04 20.49
CA LEU A 170 -34.17 -3.64 20.73
C LEU A 170 -33.25 -4.55 19.89
N SER A 171 -31.94 -4.32 19.93
CA SER A 171 -31.01 -5.19 19.21
C SER A 171 -30.09 -5.81 20.21
N ASP A 172 -30.17 -7.13 20.29
CA ASP A 172 -29.38 -7.97 21.18
C ASP A 172 -27.96 -8.17 20.66
N GLY A 173 -27.71 -7.78 19.41
CA GLY A 173 -26.41 -7.86 18.79
C GLY A 173 -26.23 -6.86 17.67
N ARG A 174 -25.04 -6.27 17.56
CA ARG A 174 -24.74 -5.26 16.54
C ARG A 174 -23.39 -5.49 15.90
N ALA A 175 -23.32 -5.31 14.60
CA ALA A 175 -22.06 -5.19 13.87
C ALA A 175 -22.19 -4.08 12.83
N ARG A 176 -21.36 -3.04 13.00
CA ARG A 176 -21.41 -1.80 12.21
C ARG A 176 -20.13 -1.62 11.43
N THR A 177 -20.26 -1.13 10.21
CA THR A 177 -19.14 -0.70 9.37
C THR A 177 -19.64 0.38 8.40
N PHE A 178 -18.81 0.74 7.43
CA PHE A 178 -19.11 1.77 6.46
C PHE A 178 -19.21 1.19 5.04
N ILE A 179 -20.10 1.77 4.23
CA ILE A 179 -20.15 1.56 2.78
C ILE A 179 -20.21 2.90 2.08
N THR A 180 -19.56 2.98 0.92
CA THR A 180 -19.54 4.22 0.13
C THR A 180 -20.58 4.16 -0.98
N GLN A 181 -21.45 5.16 -1.01
CA GLN A 181 -22.23 5.50 -2.20
C GLN A 181 -21.39 6.45 -3.05
N VAL A 182 -20.89 5.96 -4.17
CA VAL A 182 -20.16 6.77 -5.13
C VAL A 182 -21.12 7.47 -6.08
N ASP A 183 -20.73 8.64 -6.58
CA ASP A 183 -21.49 9.32 -7.61
C ASP A 183 -21.75 8.37 -8.80
N THR A 184 -23.00 8.34 -9.25
CA THR A 184 -23.40 7.50 -10.38
C THR A 184 -22.96 8.09 -11.72
N LYS A 185 -22.66 9.39 -11.77
CA LYS A 185 -22.11 10.14 -12.91
C LYS A 185 -20.78 10.79 -12.54
N PRO A 186 -19.76 10.02 -12.12
CA PRO A 186 -18.50 10.61 -11.69
C PRO A 186 -17.90 11.40 -12.84
N THR A 187 -17.44 12.63 -12.57
CA THR A 187 -16.57 13.35 -13.50
C THR A 187 -15.32 12.49 -13.71
N ARG A 188 -15.20 11.89 -14.89
CA ARG A 188 -14.08 11.01 -15.20
C ARG A 188 -12.86 11.88 -15.51
N ALA A 189 -11.88 11.86 -14.62
CA ALA A 189 -10.55 12.33 -14.97
C ALA A 189 -9.83 11.24 -15.76
N LYS A 190 -9.24 11.59 -16.90
CA LYS A 190 -8.23 10.73 -17.54
C LYS A 190 -6.95 10.89 -16.75
N VAL A 191 -6.61 9.87 -15.96
CA VAL A 191 -5.34 9.81 -15.23
C VAL A 191 -4.40 8.86 -15.94
N ALA A 192 -3.12 9.20 -15.97
CA ALA A 192 -2.04 8.33 -16.41
C ALA A 192 -1.07 8.15 -15.26
N LEU A 193 -0.77 6.90 -14.91
CA LEU A 193 0.26 6.60 -13.91
C LEU A 193 1.62 6.62 -14.60
N VAL A 194 2.52 7.50 -14.15
CA VAL A 194 3.91 7.54 -14.58
C VAL A 194 4.78 7.05 -13.43
N VAL A 195 5.55 5.99 -13.66
CA VAL A 195 6.40 5.37 -12.64
C VAL A 195 7.87 5.59 -12.99
N PRO A 196 8.62 6.37 -12.20
CA PRO A 196 10.01 6.68 -12.50
C PRO A 196 10.94 5.52 -12.12
N VAL A 197 11.65 4.98 -13.11
CA VAL A 197 12.77 4.04 -12.92
C VAL A 197 14.05 4.84 -13.02
N ARG A 198 14.42 5.51 -11.93
CA ARG A 198 15.49 6.52 -11.89
C ARG A 198 16.32 6.42 -10.62
N ALA A 199 17.63 6.54 -10.72
CA ALA A 199 18.56 6.60 -9.61
C ALA A 199 19.88 7.25 -10.06
N ASN A 200 20.56 7.96 -9.15
CA ASN A 200 21.84 8.59 -9.46
C ASN A 200 22.89 7.50 -9.69
N SER A 201 23.41 7.46 -10.91
CA SER A 201 24.41 6.50 -11.37
C SER A 201 25.78 7.18 -11.34
N GLU A 202 26.45 7.08 -10.21
CA GLU A 202 27.80 7.65 -10.00
C GLU A 202 28.86 6.60 -10.33
N ARG A 203 30.01 7.08 -10.82
CA ARG A 203 31.19 6.26 -11.13
C ARG A 203 32.36 6.69 -10.27
N THR A 204 33.20 5.75 -9.87
CA THR A 204 34.50 6.02 -9.25
C THR A 204 35.50 6.53 -10.31
N PRO A 205 36.64 7.13 -9.91
CA PRO A 205 37.65 7.62 -10.86
C PRO A 205 38.24 6.54 -11.79
N ASP A 206 38.22 5.27 -11.36
CA ASP A 206 38.61 4.10 -12.15
C ASP A 206 37.45 3.53 -13.00
N GLY A 207 36.30 4.23 -13.09
CA GLY A 207 35.22 3.89 -14.02
C GLY A 207 34.25 2.80 -13.53
N LYS A 208 34.38 2.32 -12.30
CA LYS A 208 33.43 1.37 -11.69
C LYS A 208 32.18 2.08 -11.20
N VAL A 209 31.07 1.36 -11.07
CA VAL A 209 29.86 1.86 -10.40
C VAL A 209 30.21 2.15 -8.95
N ALA A 210 29.97 3.39 -8.52
CA ALA A 210 30.15 3.82 -7.14
C ALA A 210 29.01 3.30 -6.25
N ALA A 211 29.27 3.23 -4.94
CA ALA A 211 28.28 2.84 -3.93
C ALA A 211 27.56 1.51 -4.22
N ALA A 212 28.29 0.46 -4.62
CA ALA A 212 27.73 -0.85 -4.96
C ALA A 212 26.76 -1.41 -3.91
N LYS A 213 27.05 -1.23 -2.60
CA LYS A 213 26.14 -1.63 -1.52
C LYS A 213 24.77 -0.92 -1.60
N ARG A 214 24.75 0.38 -1.89
CA ARG A 214 23.50 1.14 -2.07
C ARG A 214 22.71 0.60 -3.27
N TRP A 215 23.39 0.20 -4.34
CA TRP A 215 22.73 -0.42 -5.48
C TRP A 215 22.15 -1.79 -5.16
N ALA A 216 22.88 -2.63 -4.40
CA ALA A 216 22.35 -3.89 -3.88
C ALA A 216 21.09 -3.66 -3.02
N ASP A 217 21.07 -2.62 -2.18
CA ASP A 217 19.88 -2.25 -1.38
C ASP A 217 18.71 -1.72 -2.24
N LEU A 218 18.99 -1.08 -3.38
CA LEU A 218 17.96 -0.56 -4.29
C LEU A 218 17.32 -1.66 -5.14
N LEU A 219 18.14 -2.58 -5.64
CA LEU A 219 17.78 -3.63 -6.60
C LEU A 219 17.35 -4.94 -5.90
N GLY A 220 17.88 -5.20 -4.71
CA GLY A 220 17.60 -6.38 -3.90
C GLY A 220 16.18 -6.42 -3.36
N GLN A 221 15.83 -7.55 -2.73
CA GLN A 221 14.49 -7.83 -2.24
C GLN A 221 13.97 -6.72 -1.32
N GLY A 222 12.80 -6.17 -1.68
CA GLY A 222 12.18 -5.09 -0.91
C GLY A 222 12.87 -3.74 -1.09
N GLY A 223 13.91 -3.63 -1.92
CA GLY A 223 14.53 -2.37 -2.34
C GLY A 223 13.56 -1.49 -3.13
N ARG A 224 13.87 -0.19 -3.26
CA ARG A 224 12.96 0.75 -3.93
C ARG A 224 12.70 0.35 -5.39
N LEU A 225 13.74 -0.01 -6.15
CA LEU A 225 13.61 -0.38 -7.56
C LEU A 225 12.96 -1.76 -7.71
N ASP A 226 13.17 -2.66 -6.75
CA ASP A 226 12.45 -3.94 -6.67
C ASP A 226 10.95 -3.77 -6.40
N ARG A 227 10.56 -2.88 -5.48
CA ARG A 227 9.14 -2.56 -5.22
C ARG A 227 8.46 -1.92 -6.43
N ILE A 228 9.16 -1.06 -7.16
CA ILE A 228 8.66 -0.49 -8.41
C ILE A 228 8.42 -1.60 -9.45
N ARG A 229 9.39 -2.50 -9.66
CA ARG A 229 9.23 -3.69 -10.51
C ARG A 229 8.03 -4.53 -10.07
N GLY A 230 7.89 -4.77 -8.77
CA GLY A 230 6.77 -5.52 -8.18
C GLY A 230 5.42 -4.86 -8.49
N LEU A 231 5.27 -3.55 -8.24
CA LEU A 231 4.07 -2.80 -8.56
C LEU A 231 3.71 -2.95 -10.05
N VAL A 232 4.66 -2.70 -10.94
CA VAL A 232 4.45 -2.73 -12.39
C VAL A 232 4.09 -4.14 -12.88
N SER A 233 4.63 -5.19 -12.26
CA SER A 233 4.33 -6.58 -12.61
C SER A 233 2.88 -7.00 -12.32
N THR A 234 2.17 -6.30 -11.43
CA THR A 234 0.76 -6.54 -11.13
C THR A 234 -0.19 -5.75 -12.03
N ALA A 235 0.34 -4.82 -12.84
CA ALA A 235 -0.46 -3.97 -13.69
C ALA A 235 -0.87 -4.70 -14.98
N PRO A 236 -2.09 -4.45 -15.50
CA PRO A 236 -2.45 -4.89 -16.85
C PRO A 236 -1.50 -4.34 -17.91
N THR A 237 -1.45 -4.98 -19.07
CA THR A 237 -0.69 -4.51 -20.25
C THR A 237 -1.08 -3.07 -20.60
N ASN A 238 -0.09 -2.22 -20.90
CA ASN A 238 -0.25 -0.80 -21.23
C ASN A 238 -0.96 0.07 -20.16
N ALA A 239 -1.06 -0.39 -18.92
CA ALA A 239 -1.70 0.36 -17.83
C ALA A 239 -0.74 1.34 -17.14
N VAL A 240 0.57 1.16 -17.30
CA VAL A 240 1.61 1.99 -16.68
C VAL A 240 2.51 2.62 -17.73
N ASN A 241 2.94 3.85 -17.46
CA ASN A 241 3.97 4.55 -18.24
C ASN A 241 5.27 4.56 -17.42
N LEU A 242 6.27 3.80 -17.85
CA LEU A 242 7.59 3.79 -17.22
C LEU A 242 8.37 5.02 -17.68
N LEU A 243 8.91 5.82 -16.77
CA LEU A 243 9.86 6.88 -17.09
C LEU A 243 11.26 6.44 -16.67
N ILE A 244 12.03 5.95 -17.63
CA ILE A 244 13.28 5.25 -17.41
C ILE A 244 14.45 6.22 -17.58
N ASP A 245 15.35 6.24 -16.59
CA ASP A 245 16.71 6.76 -16.81
C ASP A 245 17.58 5.61 -17.36
N PRO A 246 18.06 5.69 -18.60
CA PRO A 246 18.86 4.62 -19.20
C PRO A 246 20.14 4.31 -18.43
N ALA A 247 20.71 5.28 -17.70
CA ALA A 247 21.89 5.04 -16.87
C ALA A 247 21.65 4.03 -15.74
N VAL A 248 20.39 3.88 -15.27
CA VAL A 248 20.03 2.85 -14.28
C VAL A 248 20.11 1.46 -14.88
N LEU A 249 19.73 1.30 -16.15
CA LEU A 249 19.79 0.01 -16.85
C LEU A 249 21.24 -0.41 -17.07
N ASP A 250 22.08 0.53 -17.51
CA ASP A 250 23.50 0.29 -17.70
C ASP A 250 24.21 0.01 -16.38
N THR A 251 23.86 0.74 -15.31
CA THR A 251 24.43 0.48 -13.98
C THR A 251 24.06 -0.90 -13.46
N ALA A 252 22.80 -1.33 -13.63
CA ALA A 252 22.40 -2.69 -13.25
C ALA A 252 23.11 -3.75 -14.11
N ALA A 253 23.32 -3.51 -15.41
CA ALA A 253 24.10 -4.41 -16.25
C ALA A 253 25.57 -4.51 -15.84
N ASP A 254 26.20 -3.39 -15.49
CA ASP A 254 27.60 -3.39 -15.08
C ASP A 254 27.78 -4.11 -13.74
N LEU A 255 26.87 -3.92 -12.77
CA LEU A 255 26.87 -4.66 -11.50
C LEU A 255 26.62 -6.16 -11.72
N ALA A 256 25.69 -6.52 -12.61
CA ALA A 256 25.44 -7.90 -13.00
C ALA A 256 26.67 -8.54 -13.68
N GLY A 257 27.49 -7.74 -14.37
CA GLY A 257 28.75 -8.14 -15.00
C GLY A 257 29.99 -8.07 -14.10
N GLY A 258 29.82 -7.94 -12.79
CA GLY A 258 30.95 -7.92 -11.83
C GLY A 258 31.61 -6.55 -11.67
N ASN A 259 30.90 -5.47 -12.04
CA ASN A 259 31.30 -4.08 -11.86
C ASN A 259 32.70 -3.75 -12.42
N GLN A 260 32.93 -4.14 -13.68
CA GLN A 260 34.18 -3.86 -14.37
C GLN A 260 34.35 -2.34 -14.60
N ALA A 261 35.59 -1.89 -14.58
CA ALA A 261 35.95 -0.50 -14.89
C ALA A 261 35.50 -0.14 -16.31
N ALA A 262 34.70 0.93 -16.45
CA ALA A 262 34.38 1.48 -17.77
C ALA A 262 35.64 2.07 -18.43
N ASP A 263 35.72 1.97 -19.76
CA ASP A 263 36.74 2.66 -20.52
C ASP A 263 36.48 4.18 -20.49
N LEU A 264 37.39 4.93 -19.86
CA LEU A 264 37.32 6.38 -19.72
C LEU A 264 38.12 7.13 -20.81
N GLY A 265 38.71 6.43 -21.78
CA GLY A 265 39.38 7.03 -22.94
C GLY A 265 40.75 7.67 -22.67
N GLY A 266 41.45 7.27 -21.59
CA GLY A 266 42.82 7.70 -21.29
C GLY A 266 43.85 6.61 -21.62
N SER A 267 45.07 7.00 -22.03
CA SER A 267 46.19 6.05 -22.16
C SER A 267 46.44 5.38 -20.81
N GLN A 268 46.09 4.10 -20.71
CA GLN A 268 46.46 3.29 -19.56
C GLN A 268 47.97 3.16 -19.56
N THR A 269 48.66 3.83 -18.62
CA THR A 269 50.02 3.42 -18.26
C THR A 269 49.89 2.03 -17.65
N ASP A 270 50.61 1.06 -18.22
CA ASP A 270 50.68 -0.34 -17.84
C ASP A 270 51.18 -0.54 -16.38
N GLU A 271 50.41 -0.11 -15.38
CA GLU A 271 50.49 -0.68 -14.05
C GLU A 271 49.62 -1.94 -14.07
N ALA A 272 50.27 -3.07 -13.79
CA ALA A 272 49.73 -4.42 -13.90
C ALA A 272 48.25 -4.49 -13.48
N LYS A 273 47.39 -4.94 -14.41
CA LYS A 273 46.06 -5.44 -14.09
C LYS A 273 46.21 -6.50 -13.02
N ASP A 274 45.91 -6.14 -11.78
CA ASP A 274 45.66 -7.11 -10.73
C ASP A 274 44.33 -7.80 -11.07
N ASP A 275 44.44 -8.89 -11.83
CA ASP A 275 43.35 -9.80 -12.23
C ASP A 275 42.69 -10.52 -11.02
N SER A 276 43.01 -10.12 -9.78
CA SER A 276 42.64 -10.84 -8.55
C SER A 276 41.44 -10.27 -7.79
N SER A 277 40.81 -9.18 -8.23
CA SER A 277 39.63 -8.62 -7.55
C SER A 277 38.40 -8.59 -8.46
N ALA A 278 38.07 -9.73 -9.07
CA ALA A 278 36.77 -9.90 -9.70
C ALA A 278 35.68 -9.68 -8.62
N THR A 279 35.00 -8.54 -8.67
CA THR A 279 33.82 -8.32 -7.82
C THR A 279 32.79 -9.37 -8.23
N PRO A 280 32.25 -10.16 -7.28
CA PRO A 280 31.23 -11.14 -7.63
C PRO A 280 30.06 -10.48 -8.36
N ASN A 281 29.54 -11.16 -9.39
CA ASN A 281 28.37 -10.70 -10.12
C ASN A 281 27.20 -10.46 -9.17
N ASP A 282 26.55 -9.31 -9.27
CA ASP A 282 25.37 -9.00 -8.47
C ASP A 282 24.14 -9.71 -9.08
N LEU A 283 23.77 -10.84 -8.46
CA LEU A 283 22.60 -11.62 -8.89
C LEU A 283 21.30 -10.83 -8.78
N ALA A 284 21.16 -9.94 -7.79
CA ALA A 284 19.97 -9.10 -7.66
C ALA A 284 19.88 -8.11 -8.81
N ALA A 285 21.01 -7.53 -9.22
CA ALA A 285 21.07 -6.65 -10.38
C ALA A 285 20.69 -7.38 -11.68
N ASP A 286 21.18 -8.60 -11.91
CA ASP A 286 20.82 -9.42 -13.08
C ASP A 286 19.31 -9.75 -13.09
N GLN A 287 18.78 -10.26 -11.97
CA GLN A 287 17.36 -10.60 -11.85
C GLN A 287 16.45 -9.39 -12.05
N TRP A 288 16.81 -8.26 -11.44
CA TRP A 288 16.08 -7.01 -11.59
C TRP A 288 16.09 -6.54 -13.04
N LEU A 289 17.26 -6.53 -13.70
CA LEU A 289 17.41 -6.08 -15.07
C LEU A 289 16.60 -6.93 -16.06
N ARG A 290 16.66 -8.26 -15.93
CA ARG A 290 15.83 -9.18 -16.74
C ARG A 290 14.35 -8.91 -16.58
N SER A 291 13.90 -8.69 -15.34
CA SER A 291 12.50 -8.40 -15.05
C SER A 291 12.06 -7.06 -15.65
N VAL A 292 12.86 -6.00 -15.52
CA VAL A 292 12.54 -4.69 -16.09
C VAL A 292 12.49 -4.72 -17.62
N ARG A 293 13.39 -5.47 -18.27
CA ARG A 293 13.34 -5.70 -19.73
C ARG A 293 12.03 -6.36 -20.17
N GLN A 294 11.57 -7.39 -19.44
CA GLN A 294 10.28 -8.04 -19.70
C GLN A 294 9.12 -7.06 -19.53
N LEU A 295 9.13 -6.27 -18.46
CA LEU A 295 8.09 -5.26 -18.21
C LEU A 295 8.09 -4.16 -19.29
N GLY A 296 9.26 -3.77 -19.79
CA GLY A 296 9.39 -2.85 -20.92
C GLY A 296 8.78 -3.39 -22.22
N GLY A 297 8.63 -4.71 -22.37
CA GLY A 297 7.95 -5.31 -23.52
C GLY A 297 6.42 -5.26 -23.46
N VAL A 298 5.82 -4.95 -22.30
CA VAL A 298 4.36 -5.03 -22.08
C VAL A 298 3.75 -3.74 -21.52
N GLN A 299 4.58 -2.75 -21.18
CA GLN A 299 4.16 -1.45 -20.68
C GLN A 299 4.62 -0.34 -21.64
N ASN A 300 4.07 0.87 -21.46
CA ASN A 300 4.51 2.04 -22.23
C ASN A 300 5.83 2.55 -21.65
N ASN A 301 6.83 2.81 -22.48
CA ASN A 301 8.13 3.30 -22.03
C ASN A 301 8.37 4.73 -22.51
N PHE A 302 8.85 5.55 -21.59
CA PHE A 302 9.43 6.86 -21.85
C PHE A 302 10.80 6.88 -21.21
N TYR A 303 11.69 7.73 -21.70
CA TYR A 303 13.01 7.88 -21.10
C TYR A 303 13.46 9.33 -21.02
N VAL A 304 14.25 9.59 -19.99
CA VAL A 304 15.00 10.83 -19.85
C VAL A 304 16.34 10.71 -20.60
N PRO A 305 17.00 11.82 -20.96
CA PRO A 305 18.37 11.75 -21.46
C PRO A 305 19.28 11.01 -20.46
N PHE A 306 20.34 10.39 -20.97
CA PHE A 306 21.24 9.54 -20.19
C PHE A 306 21.70 10.21 -18.89
N ALA A 307 21.46 9.57 -17.74
CA ALA A 307 21.80 10.05 -16.40
C ALA A 307 21.04 11.30 -15.93
N ASP A 308 19.88 11.59 -16.54
CA ASP A 308 19.00 12.73 -16.22
C ASP A 308 19.72 14.07 -15.97
N PRO A 309 20.43 14.62 -16.96
CA PRO A 309 21.08 15.91 -16.80
C PRO A 309 20.04 17.02 -16.62
N ASP A 310 20.46 18.18 -16.10
CA ASP A 310 19.63 19.39 -16.10
C ASP A 310 19.37 19.84 -17.55
N VAL A 311 18.25 19.37 -18.10
CA VAL A 311 17.83 19.62 -19.47
C VAL A 311 17.63 21.11 -19.74
N SER A 312 17.20 21.88 -18.73
CA SER A 312 16.98 23.32 -18.87
C SER A 312 18.31 24.06 -18.97
N SER A 313 19.30 23.68 -18.16
CA SER A 313 20.65 24.22 -18.23
C SER A 313 21.31 23.87 -19.56
N LEU A 314 21.32 22.60 -19.96
CA LEU A 314 21.94 22.18 -21.22
C LEU A 314 21.25 22.79 -22.44
N ALA A 315 19.91 22.91 -22.44
CA ALA A 315 19.21 23.55 -23.56
C ALA A 315 19.60 25.03 -23.77
N ARG A 316 20.01 25.71 -22.69
CA ARG A 316 20.45 27.12 -22.71
C ARG A 316 21.95 27.26 -22.97
N HIS A 317 22.77 26.41 -22.40
CA HIS A 317 24.23 26.61 -22.32
C HIS A 317 25.03 25.60 -23.14
N ASP A 318 24.52 24.39 -23.38
CA ASP A 318 25.23 23.36 -24.13
C ASP A 318 24.28 22.36 -24.82
N ARG A 319 23.72 22.80 -25.96
CA ARG A 319 22.82 21.97 -26.77
C ARG A 319 23.55 20.78 -27.42
N ALA A 320 24.87 20.83 -27.56
CA ALA A 320 25.64 19.71 -28.07
C ALA A 320 25.63 18.58 -27.05
N LEU A 321 25.94 18.88 -25.79
CA LEU A 321 25.89 17.91 -24.70
C LEU A 321 24.48 17.36 -24.47
N LEU A 322 23.43 18.17 -24.60
CA LEU A 322 22.04 17.66 -24.54
C LEU A 322 21.75 16.65 -25.67
N ARG A 323 22.25 16.88 -26.89
CA ARG A 323 22.10 15.92 -28.00
C ARG A 323 22.86 14.63 -27.72
N THR A 324 24.09 14.73 -27.20
CA THR A 324 24.89 13.57 -26.79
C THR A 324 24.15 12.73 -25.74
N ALA A 325 23.64 13.35 -24.67
CA ALA A 325 22.90 12.65 -23.63
C ALA A 325 21.63 11.96 -24.15
N LYS A 326 20.93 12.57 -25.11
CA LYS A 326 19.78 11.95 -25.79
C LYS A 326 20.19 10.74 -26.65
N GLN A 327 21.26 10.87 -27.42
CA GLN A 327 21.79 9.78 -28.26
C GLN A 327 22.26 8.60 -27.41
N GLN A 328 23.00 8.87 -26.33
CA GLN A 328 23.41 7.86 -25.37
C GLN A 328 22.22 7.18 -24.70
N GLY A 329 21.19 7.95 -24.34
CA GLY A 329 19.96 7.39 -23.76
C GLY A 329 19.24 6.43 -24.72
N ALA A 330 19.10 6.82 -25.98
CA ALA A 330 18.49 5.98 -27.02
C ALA A 330 19.33 4.71 -27.29
N ALA A 331 20.65 4.84 -27.36
CA ALA A 331 21.56 3.72 -27.57
C ALA A 331 21.50 2.72 -26.39
N SER A 332 21.45 3.22 -25.16
CA SER A 332 21.29 2.40 -23.95
C SER A 332 19.96 1.65 -23.97
N LEU A 333 18.82 2.31 -24.22
CA LEU A 333 17.54 1.61 -24.34
C LEU A 333 17.56 0.50 -25.40
N ALA A 334 18.13 0.77 -26.57
CA ALA A 334 18.27 -0.21 -27.65
C ALA A 334 19.15 -1.41 -27.21
N LYS A 335 20.28 -1.16 -26.53
CA LYS A 335 21.13 -2.20 -25.92
C LYS A 335 20.36 -3.09 -24.95
N HIS A 336 19.36 -2.53 -24.26
CA HIS A 336 18.51 -3.26 -23.32
C HIS A 336 17.22 -3.80 -23.94
N THR A 337 17.01 -3.66 -25.25
CA THR A 337 15.80 -4.12 -25.97
C THR A 337 14.51 -3.52 -25.38
N ILE A 338 14.57 -2.26 -24.95
CA ILE A 338 13.41 -1.49 -24.49
C ILE A 338 13.07 -0.46 -25.57
N HIS A 339 11.83 -0.47 -26.05
CA HIS A 339 11.34 0.44 -27.07
C HIS A 339 10.46 1.51 -26.43
N ALA A 340 10.71 2.77 -26.76
CA ALA A 340 9.96 3.94 -26.30
C ALA A 340 9.26 4.62 -27.47
#